data_AF-A0A1S6U5I7-F1
#
_entry.id   AF-A0A1S6U5I7-F1
#
_cell.length_a   1.000
_cell.length_b   1.000
_cell.length_c   1.000
_cell.angle_alpha   90.00
_cell.angle_beta   90.00
_cell.angle_gamma   90.00
#
_symmetry.space_group_name_H-M   'P 1'
#
loop_
_entity.id
_entity.type
_entity.pdbx_description
1 polymer ?
#
loop_
_entity_poly.entity_id
_entity_poly.type
_entity_poly.pdbx_seq_one_letter_code
_entity_poly.pdbx_strand_id
1 'polypeptide(L)'
;MDYKGLLTQLGYNTDEANEAQIKRILNNTDGLEIKQVLELHDHLKPHLCFVAMSGSEDRIKIKNVATIEEIKQNVENIIQNWAKKYKINLKKINETTYYVLGV
;
A
#
# COMPACT_ATOMS: atom_id res chain seq x y z
N MET A 1 13.64 -10.63 6.07
CA MET A 1 12.82 -9.49 5.60
C MET A 1 12.65 -8.53 6.76
N ASP A 2 13.06 -7.27 6.62
CA ASP A 2 12.93 -6.25 7.67
C ASP A 2 11.54 -5.58 7.61
N TYR A 3 10.57 -6.20 8.28
CA TYR A 3 9.20 -5.68 8.38
C TYR A 3 9.08 -4.55 9.41
N LYS A 4 10.04 -4.39 10.33
CA LYS A 4 10.05 -3.27 11.29
C LYS A 4 10.36 -1.96 10.56
N GLY A 5 11.32 -1.99 9.64
CA GLY A 5 11.60 -0.85 8.75
C GLY A 5 10.37 -0.44 7.92
N LEU A 6 9.61 -1.42 7.40
CA LEU A 6 8.36 -1.14 6.69
C LEU A 6 7.32 -0.46 7.60
N LEU A 7 7.10 -0.98 8.82
CA LEU A 7 6.15 -0.39 9.77
C LEU A 7 6.51 1.08 10.06
N THR A 8 7.77 1.37 10.38
CA THR A 8 8.22 2.74 10.65
C THR A 8 8.03 3.67 9.45
N GLN A 9 8.37 3.21 8.25
CA GLN A 9 8.20 4.00 7.02
C GLN A 9 6.73 4.31 6.68
N LEU A 10 5.81 3.40 7.05
CA LEU A 10 4.37 3.60 6.91
C LEU A 10 3.74 4.36 8.10
N GLY A 11 4.54 4.75 9.10
CA GLY A 11 4.08 5.53 10.27
C GLY A 11 3.50 4.71 11.43
N TYR A 12 3.78 3.41 11.50
CA TYR A 12 3.35 2.53 12.59
C TYR A 12 4.44 2.37 13.66
N ASN A 13 4.00 2.14 14.89
CA ASN A 13 4.88 1.68 15.97
C ASN A 13 5.30 0.22 15.75
N THR A 14 6.47 -0.14 16.25
CA THR A 14 7.03 -1.50 16.17
C THR A 14 6.68 -2.31 17.43
N ASP A 15 5.38 -2.40 17.72
CA ASP A 15 4.83 -3.25 18.78
C ASP A 15 4.41 -4.64 18.25
N GLU A 16 4.14 -5.57 19.16
CA GLU A 16 3.79 -6.95 18.82
C GLU A 16 2.53 -7.05 17.94
N ALA A 17 1.56 -6.16 18.13
CA ALA A 17 0.31 -6.18 17.39
C ALA A 17 0.53 -5.79 15.91
N ASN A 18 1.25 -4.69 15.67
CA ASN A 18 1.61 -4.22 14.34
C ASN A 18 2.56 -5.20 13.63
N GLU A 19 3.52 -5.77 14.36
CA GLU A 19 4.42 -6.80 13.82
C GLU A 19 3.67 -8.08 13.43
N ALA A 20 2.72 -8.54 14.24
CA ALA A 20 1.90 -9.69 13.91
C ALA A 20 1.01 -9.41 12.69
N GLN A 21 0.43 -8.21 12.61
CA GLN A 21 -0.43 -7.82 11.49
C GLN A 21 0.34 -7.76 10.18
N ILE A 22 1.48 -7.06 10.11
CA ILE A 22 2.25 -6.96 8.87
C ILE A 22 2.76 -8.32 8.40
N LYS A 23 3.13 -9.22 9.33
CA LYS A 23 3.50 -10.60 9.00
C LYS A 23 2.36 -11.36 8.33
N ARG A 24 1.14 -11.31 8.90
CA ARG A 24 -0.03 -11.95 8.28
C ARG A 24 -0.30 -11.38 6.89
N ILE A 25 -0.22 -10.06 6.74
CA ILE A 25 -0.43 -9.38 5.46
C ILE A 25 0.56 -9.87 4.40
N LEU A 26 1.87 -9.88 4.72
CA LEU A 26 2.91 -10.30 3.78
C LEU A 26 2.78 -11.79 3.43
N ASN A 27 2.39 -12.63 4.39
CA ASN A 27 2.14 -14.05 4.15
C ASN A 27 0.90 -14.31 3.28
N ASN A 28 -0.08 -13.40 3.27
CA ASN A 28 -1.31 -13.50 2.48
C ASN A 28 -1.25 -12.77 1.13
N THR A 29 -0.10 -12.15 0.81
CA THR A 29 0.07 -11.34 -0.40
C THR A 29 1.26 -11.87 -1.20
N ASP A 30 1.01 -12.93 -1.97
CA ASP A 30 2.05 -13.64 -2.72
C ASP A 30 2.81 -12.71 -3.67
N GLY A 31 4.15 -12.85 -3.66
CA GLY A 31 5.05 -12.14 -4.58
C GLY A 31 5.23 -10.64 -4.32
N LEU A 32 4.56 -10.06 -3.31
CA LEU A 32 4.73 -8.66 -2.96
C LEU A 32 6.02 -8.43 -2.16
N GLU A 33 6.92 -7.60 -2.69
CA GLU A 33 8.17 -7.24 -2.03
C GLU A 33 8.04 -5.95 -1.23
N ILE A 34 8.63 -5.90 -0.04
CA ILE A 34 8.63 -4.72 0.83
C ILE A 34 9.12 -3.47 0.09
N LYS A 35 10.16 -3.59 -0.74
CA LYS A 35 10.71 -2.48 -1.53
C LYS A 35 9.70 -1.88 -2.51
N GLN A 36 8.80 -2.69 -3.08
CA GLN A 36 7.78 -2.23 -4.01
C GLN A 36 6.72 -1.40 -3.27
N VAL A 37 6.37 -1.82 -2.06
CA VAL A 37 5.43 -1.10 -1.18
C VAL A 37 5.99 0.26 -0.78
N LEU A 38 7.26 0.30 -0.38
CA LEU A 38 7.94 1.55 0.01
C LEU A 38 8.07 2.51 -1.19
N GLU A 39 8.47 2.00 -2.36
CA GLU A 39 8.53 2.79 -3.59
C GLU A 39 7.18 3.43 -3.92
N LEU A 40 6.08 2.68 -3.83
CA LEU A 40 4.75 3.25 -4.05
C LEU A 40 4.42 4.30 -2.99
N HIS A 41 4.66 3.99 -1.72
CA HIS A 41 4.35 4.91 -0.63
C HIS A 41 5.06 6.26 -0.79
N ASP A 42 6.34 6.24 -1.19
CA ASP A 42 7.13 7.45 -1.41
C ASP A 42 6.63 8.28 -2.60
N HIS A 43 6.18 7.64 -3.70
CA HIS A 43 5.55 8.36 -4.81
C HIS A 43 4.17 8.96 -4.44
N LEU A 44 3.47 8.38 -3.46
CA LEU A 44 2.16 8.87 -3.03
C LEU A 44 2.24 10.01 -2.00
N LYS A 45 3.31 10.06 -1.17
CA LYS A 45 3.51 11.06 -0.11
C LYS A 45 3.33 12.52 -0.58
N PRO A 46 3.89 12.98 -1.72
CA PRO A 46 3.72 14.34 -2.21
C PRO A 46 2.26 14.73 -2.51
N HIS A 47 1.40 13.73 -2.74
CA HIS A 47 -0.02 13.91 -3.02
C HIS A 47 -0.89 13.70 -1.77
N LEU A 48 -0.29 13.62 -0.57
CA LEU A 48 -0.93 13.29 0.70
C LEU A 48 -1.63 11.91 0.69
N CYS A 49 -1.32 11.09 -0.31
CA CYS A 49 -1.82 9.73 -0.47
C CYS A 49 -0.82 8.75 0.14
N PHE A 50 -1.25 7.54 0.49
CA PHE A 50 -0.39 6.64 1.24
C PHE A 50 -0.78 5.17 1.11
N VAL A 51 0.16 4.32 1.51
CA VAL A 51 -0.04 2.89 1.69
C VAL A 51 -0.19 2.61 3.18
N ALA A 52 -1.05 1.67 3.56
CA ALA A 52 -1.33 1.34 4.94
C ALA A 52 -1.73 -0.13 5.10
N MET A 53 -1.73 -0.63 6.34
CA MET A 53 -2.32 -1.92 6.67
C MET A 53 -3.86 -1.81 6.68
N SER A 54 -4.56 -2.79 6.11
CA SER A 54 -6.01 -2.89 6.27
C SER A 54 -6.36 -3.38 7.67
N GLY A 55 -7.40 -2.79 8.26
CA GLY A 55 -7.87 -3.15 9.60
C GLY A 55 -8.91 -4.29 9.60
N SER A 56 -9.46 -4.60 8.43
CA SER A 56 -10.54 -5.58 8.24
C SER A 56 -10.13 -6.80 7.43
N GLU A 57 -9.04 -6.71 6.66
CA GLU A 57 -8.48 -7.81 5.88
C GLU A 57 -6.96 -7.84 6.11
N ASP A 58 -6.36 -9.02 6.09
CA ASP A 58 -4.90 -9.16 6.13
C ASP A 58 -4.30 -8.82 4.75
N ARG A 59 -4.45 -7.55 4.33
CA ARG A 59 -3.93 -6.98 3.07
C ARG A 59 -3.34 -5.59 3.26
N ILE A 60 -2.43 -5.22 2.37
CA ILE A 60 -2.03 -3.83 2.16
C ILE A 60 -3.17 -3.08 1.44
N LYS A 61 -3.46 -1.86 1.89
CA LYS A 61 -4.38 -0.93 1.23
C LYS A 61 -3.65 0.32 0.75
N ILE A 62 -4.09 0.85 -0.38
CA ILE A 62 -3.64 2.12 -0.94
C ILE A 62 -4.80 3.11 -0.78
N LYS A 63 -4.52 4.30 -0.25
CA LYS A 63 -5.51 5.37 -0.09
C LYS A 63 -5.15 6.61 -0.93
N ASN A 64 -6.00 6.90 -1.91
CA ASN A 64 -6.03 8.14 -2.66
C ASN A 64 -7.00 9.12 -1.98
N VAL A 65 -6.47 10.06 -1.21
CA VAL A 65 -7.26 11.06 -0.47
C VAL A 65 -7.22 12.44 -1.11
N ALA A 66 -6.70 12.53 -2.35
CA ALA A 66 -6.67 13.78 -3.09
C ALA A 66 -8.10 14.31 -3.30
N THR A 67 -8.29 15.61 -3.11
CA THR A 67 -9.60 16.27 -3.25
C THR A 67 -9.76 16.92 -4.63
N ILE A 68 -8.65 17.32 -5.25
CA ILE A 68 -8.60 17.92 -6.58
C ILE A 68 -8.59 16.81 -7.64
N GLU A 69 -9.51 16.91 -8.60
CA GLU A 69 -9.74 15.86 -9.61
C GLU A 69 -8.50 15.53 -10.45
N GLU A 70 -7.75 16.55 -10.87
CA GLU A 70 -6.48 16.37 -11.59
C GLU A 70 -5.46 15.58 -10.77
N ILE A 71 -5.36 15.86 -9.47
CA ILE A 71 -4.44 15.13 -8.57
C ILE A 71 -4.94 13.70 -8.36
N LYS A 72 -6.25 13.47 -8.23
CA LYS A 72 -6.81 12.12 -8.11
C LYS A 72 -6.44 11.27 -9.31
N GLN A 73 -6.60 11.81 -10.52
CA GLN A 73 -6.27 11.12 -11.77
C GLN A 73 -4.76 10.85 -11.88
N ASN A 74 -3.92 11.80 -11.48
CA ASN A 74 -2.47 11.59 -11.43
C ASN A 74 -2.09 10.46 -10.45
N VAL A 75 -2.67 10.46 -9.25
CA VAL A 75 -2.43 9.41 -8.25
C VAL A 75 -2.92 8.05 -8.75
N GLU A 76 -4.09 8.00 -9.40
CA GLU A 76 -4.59 6.78 -10.03
C GLU A 76 -3.60 6.24 -11.06
N ASN A 77 -3.06 7.11 -11.93
CA ASN A 77 -2.04 6.71 -12.90
C ASN A 77 -0.77 6.17 -12.22
N ILE A 78 -0.31 6.79 -11.12
CA ILE A 78 0.84 6.30 -10.34
C ILE A 78 0.56 4.88 -9.83
N ILE A 79 -0.61 4.65 -9.24
CA ILE A 79 -1.02 3.35 -8.70
C ILE A 79 -1.08 2.29 -9.81
N GLN A 80 -1.74 2.60 -10.92
CA GLN A 80 -1.90 1.66 -12.05
C GLN A 80 -0.55 1.36 -12.74
N ASN A 81 0.30 2.38 -12.92
CA ASN A 81 1.63 2.18 -13.51
C ASN A 81 2.53 1.34 -12.61
N TRP A 82 2.50 1.57 -11.30
CA TRP A 82 3.20 0.74 -10.32
C TRP A 82 2.71 -0.71 -10.36
N ALA A 83 1.39 -0.91 -10.34
CA ALA A 83 0.78 -2.23 -10.39
C ALA A 83 1.17 -2.97 -11.67
N LYS A 84 1.08 -2.29 -12.82
CA LYS A 84 1.50 -2.85 -14.12
C LYS A 84 3.00 -3.19 -14.15
N LYS A 85 3.86 -2.30 -13.65
CA LYS A 85 5.33 -2.49 -13.59
C LYS A 85 5.70 -3.77 -12.83
N TYR A 86 5.04 -4.01 -11.70
CA TYR A 86 5.31 -5.15 -10.83
C TYR A 86 4.36 -6.33 -11.03
N LYS A 87 3.44 -6.25 -11.99
CA LYS A 87 2.38 -7.23 -12.26
C LYS A 87 1.52 -7.53 -11.03
N ILE A 88 1.30 -6.52 -10.19
CA ILE A 88 0.49 -6.64 -8.98
C ILE A 88 -0.99 -6.54 -9.33
N ASN A 89 -1.78 -7.49 -8.83
CA ASN A 89 -3.23 -7.48 -8.89
C ASN A 89 -3.80 -6.54 -7.82
N LEU A 90 -4.69 -5.64 -8.25
CA LEU A 90 -5.38 -4.69 -7.38
C LEU A 90 -6.88 -4.96 -7.36
N LYS A 91 -7.50 -4.83 -6.19
CA LYS A 91 -8.96 -4.79 -6.03
C LYS A 91 -9.39 -3.39 -5.63
N LYS A 92 -10.14 -2.70 -6.49
CA LYS A 92 -10.79 -1.44 -6.13
C LYS A 92 -11.91 -1.71 -5.12
N ILE A 93 -11.83 -1.08 -3.96
CA ILE A 93 -12.84 -1.21 -2.90
C ILE A 93 -13.86 -0.07 -3.00
N ASN A 94 -13.36 1.13 -3.27
CA ASN A 94 -14.16 2.32 -3.54
C ASN A 94 -13.32 3.33 -4.34
N GLU A 95 -13.82 4.53 -4.55
CA GLU A 95 -13.15 5.59 -5.32
C GLU A 95 -11.76 5.95 -4.78
N THR A 96 -11.53 5.79 -3.48
CA THR A 96 -10.30 6.22 -2.79
C THR A 96 -9.40 5.07 -2.40
N THR A 97 -9.88 3.83 -2.42
CA THR A 97 -9.21 2.72 -1.75
C THR A 97 -9.04 1.51 -2.67
N TYR A 98 -7.81 1.02 -2.73
CA TYR A 98 -7.44 -0.24 -3.38
C TYR A 98 -6.87 -1.22 -2.35
N TYR A 99 -7.13 -2.51 -2.52
CA TYR A 99 -6.40 -3.58 -1.86
C TYR A 99 -5.40 -4.22 -2.81
N VAL A 100 -4.21 -4.52 -2.29
CA VAL A 100 -3.17 -5.26 -2.99
C VAL A 100 -3.43 -6.75 -2.80
N LEU A 101 -3.57 -7.49 -3.91
CA LEU A 101 -3.90 -8.92 -3.87
C LEU A 101 -2.68 -9.84 -3.98
N GLY A 102 -1.54 -9.34 -4.49
CA GLY A 102 -0.35 -10.13 -4.82
C GLY A 102 -0.06 -10.08 -6.32
N VAL A 103 1.00 -10.75 -6.77
CA VAL A 103 1.37 -10.92 -8.19
C VAL A 103 0.54 -12.02 -8.84
#